data_AF-A0A971MI19-F1
#
_entry.id   AF-A0A971MI19-F1
#
_cell.length_a   1.000
_cell.length_b   1.000
_cell.length_c   1.000
_cell.angle_alpha   90.00
_cell.angle_beta   90.00
_cell.angle_gamma   90.00
#
_symmetry.space_group_name_H-M   'P 1'
#
loop_
_entity.id
_entity.type
_entity.pdbx_description
1 polymer ?
#
loop_
_entity_poly.entity_id
_entity_poly.type
_entity_poly.pdbx_seq_one_letter_code
_entity_poly.pdbx_strand_id
1 'polypeptide(L)'
;TNSSIDIKEIEANKLKVNSTNGTILLENSVAEIAEVSSTNAQIAAKGISGHELQINTTNGRIVISDVNSSDIDIHTTNGTIVVNGIKDNVKDINTSTNNGNISISIKDVFKPVKAKVKNHFKDIDTNNFADSIFANFVTEDGAMIAYSDGYNENNDKLDIQASTYNGTININ
;
A
#
# COMPACT_ATOMS: atom_id res chain seq x y z
N THR A 1 -3.71 22.48 8.06
CA THR A 1 -2.43 23.22 8.10
C THR A 1 -1.87 23.37 6.69
N ASN A 2 -1.29 24.54 6.40
CA ASN A 2 -0.58 24.79 5.13
C ASN A 2 0.93 24.55 5.23
N SER A 3 1.44 24.40 6.46
CA SER A 3 2.84 24.09 6.74
C SER A 3 3.07 22.58 6.81
N SER A 4 4.28 22.15 6.43
CA SER A 4 4.71 20.76 6.54
C SER A 4 4.58 20.25 7.98
N ILE A 5 4.23 18.98 8.12
CA ILE A 5 4.24 18.22 9.37
C ILE A 5 5.37 17.22 9.25
N ASP A 6 6.33 17.27 10.17
CA ASP A 6 7.45 16.33 10.25
C ASP A 6 7.39 15.63 11.60
N ILE A 7 7.25 14.30 11.57
CA ILE A 7 7.10 13.44 12.74
C ILE A 7 8.16 12.36 12.66
N LYS A 8 9.00 12.28 13.69
CA LYS A 8 10.12 11.34 13.78
C LYS A 8 10.16 10.68 15.13
N GLU A 9 10.54 9.41 15.16
CA GLU A 9 10.92 8.68 16.38
C GLU A 9 9.81 8.71 17.45
N ILE A 10 8.57 8.53 17.03
CA ILE A 10 7.42 8.47 17.93
C ILE A 10 7.14 7.02 18.31
N GLU A 11 6.93 6.79 19.60
CA GLU A 11 6.32 5.57 20.14
C GLU A 11 4.97 5.92 20.75
N ALA A 12 3.88 5.34 20.25
CA ALA A 12 2.53 5.63 20.75
C ALA A 12 1.58 4.45 20.54
N ASN A 13 0.58 4.28 21.39
CA ASN A 13 -0.50 3.32 21.08
C ASN A 13 -1.33 3.78 19.88
N LYS A 14 -1.53 5.09 19.74
CA LYS A 14 -2.27 5.66 18.62
C LYS A 14 -1.63 6.95 18.15
N LEU A 15 -1.26 7.00 16.88
CA LEU A 15 -0.76 8.20 16.22
C LEU A 15 -1.79 8.68 15.20
N LYS A 16 -2.22 9.94 15.31
CA LYS A 16 -3.17 10.54 14.36
C LYS A 16 -2.62 11.85 13.82
N VAL A 17 -2.51 11.95 12.50
CA VAL A 17 -1.93 13.09 11.79
C VAL A 17 -2.89 13.55 10.71
N ASN A 18 -3.22 14.84 10.69
CA ASN A 18 -4.13 15.41 9.70
C ASN A 18 -3.55 16.70 9.14
N SER A 19 -3.56 16.83 7.81
CA SER A 19 -3.14 18.05 7.13
C SER A 19 -4.12 18.39 6.00
N THR A 20 -4.22 19.67 5.64
CA THR A 20 -5.01 20.05 4.46
C THR A 20 -4.12 20.14 3.23
N ASN A 21 -3.00 20.86 3.36
CA ASN A 21 -2.13 21.18 2.23
C ASN A 21 -0.64 20.92 2.51
N GLY A 22 -0.22 20.95 3.78
CA GLY A 22 1.18 20.74 4.13
C GLY A 22 1.59 19.29 4.08
N THR A 23 2.71 19.00 3.42
CA THR A 23 3.34 17.67 3.36
C THR A 23 3.40 17.00 4.72
N ILE A 24 3.12 15.70 4.78
CA ILE A 24 3.28 14.89 5.99
C ILE A 24 4.47 13.97 5.77
N LEU A 25 5.47 14.08 6.65
CA LEU A 25 6.60 13.16 6.75
C LEU A 25 6.47 12.42 8.08
N LEU A 26 6.43 11.08 8.01
CA LEU A 26 6.42 10.21 9.17
C LEU A 26 7.61 9.25 9.06
N GLU A 27 8.55 9.34 9.99
CA GLU A 27 9.79 8.56 9.94
C GLU A 27 10.03 7.79 11.25
N ASN A 28 10.50 6.55 11.13
CA ASN A 28 11.02 5.70 12.22
C ASN A 28 10.11 5.68 13.45
N SER A 29 8.80 5.51 13.24
CA SER A 29 7.81 5.60 14.31
C SER A 29 7.15 4.24 14.53
N VAL A 30 6.91 3.93 15.79
CA VAL A 30 6.22 2.71 16.25
C VAL A 30 4.86 3.13 16.78
N ALA A 31 3.80 2.66 16.15
CA ALA A 31 2.46 2.85 16.67
C ALA A 31 1.58 1.64 16.46
N GLU A 32 0.84 1.21 17.48
CA GLU A 32 -0.12 0.12 17.32
C GLU A 32 -1.12 0.47 16.21
N ILE A 33 -1.64 1.70 16.22
CA ILE A 33 -2.50 2.25 15.17
C ILE A 33 -1.95 3.60 14.70
N ALA A 34 -1.64 3.72 13.41
CA ALA A 34 -1.23 4.98 12.77
C ALA A 34 -2.25 5.43 11.72
N GLU A 35 -2.91 6.56 11.97
CA GLU A 35 -3.86 7.19 11.06
C GLU A 35 -3.26 8.49 10.49
N VAL A 36 -2.99 8.53 9.19
CA VAL A 36 -2.47 9.71 8.50
C VAL A 36 -3.44 10.15 7.40
N SER A 37 -3.96 11.37 7.47
CA SER A 37 -4.92 11.86 6.48
C SER A 37 -4.60 13.24 5.92
N SER A 38 -4.94 13.45 4.66
CA SER A 38 -4.89 14.77 4.05
C SER A 38 -5.96 15.04 2.99
N THR A 39 -6.07 16.30 2.55
CA THR A 39 -6.80 16.67 1.35
C THR A 39 -5.84 16.77 0.15
N ASN A 40 -4.76 17.54 0.26
CA ASN A 40 -3.86 17.86 -0.86
C ASN A 40 -2.40 17.54 -0.59
N ALA A 41 -2.04 17.14 0.63
CA ALA A 41 -0.64 16.94 0.98
C ALA A 41 -0.09 15.65 0.40
N GLN A 42 1.17 15.71 -0.07
CA GLN A 42 1.98 14.51 -0.19
C GLN A 42 2.19 13.88 1.20
N ILE A 43 2.08 12.57 1.27
CA ILE A 43 2.34 11.80 2.48
C ILE A 43 3.51 10.85 2.19
N ALA A 44 4.57 10.95 2.98
CA ALA A 44 5.68 10.02 2.95
C ALA A 44 5.82 9.36 4.33
N ALA A 45 5.76 8.02 4.38
CA ALA A 45 5.96 7.26 5.59
C ALA A 45 7.14 6.29 5.42
N LYS A 46 8.10 6.31 6.35
CA LYS A 46 9.30 5.48 6.27
C LYS A 46 9.61 4.84 7.61
N GLY A 47 9.90 3.54 7.63
CA GLY A 47 10.32 2.87 8.87
C GLY A 47 9.19 2.80 9.88
N ILE A 48 7.97 2.47 9.44
CA ILE A 48 6.78 2.44 10.30
C ILE A 48 6.54 1.00 10.76
N SER A 49 6.35 0.81 12.06
CA SER A 49 6.02 -0.50 12.65
C SER A 49 4.78 -0.40 13.51
N GLY A 50 3.96 -1.45 13.54
CA GLY A 50 2.69 -1.42 14.25
C GLY A 50 1.79 -2.62 13.99
N HIS A 51 0.53 -2.48 14.39
CA HIS A 51 -0.52 -3.39 13.97
C HIS A 51 -1.21 -2.85 12.71
N GLU A 52 -1.65 -1.59 12.73
CA GLU A 52 -2.46 -1.00 11.66
C GLU A 52 -1.87 0.33 11.16
N LEU A 53 -1.76 0.49 9.84
CA LEU A 53 -1.37 1.73 9.17
C LEU A 53 -2.43 2.15 8.15
N GLN A 54 -3.10 3.27 8.42
CA GLN A 54 -4.09 3.88 7.53
C GLN A 54 -3.58 5.20 6.96
N ILE A 55 -3.51 5.33 5.63
CA ILE A 55 -3.10 6.55 4.95
C ILE A 55 -4.11 6.98 3.90
N ASN A 56 -4.64 8.20 4.01
CA ASN A 56 -5.68 8.70 3.14
C ASN A 56 -5.35 10.11 2.59
N THR A 57 -5.57 10.36 1.31
CA THR A 57 -5.49 11.74 0.76
C THR A 57 -6.39 11.96 -0.44
N THR A 58 -6.94 13.14 -0.67
CA THR A 58 -7.74 13.37 -1.89
C THR A 58 -6.84 13.52 -3.13
N ASN A 59 -5.82 14.37 -3.06
CA ASN A 59 -5.00 14.76 -4.24
C ASN A 59 -3.51 14.50 -4.06
N GLY A 60 -3.08 14.08 -2.87
CA GLY A 60 -1.67 13.89 -2.55
C GLY A 60 -1.08 12.60 -3.09
N ARG A 61 0.20 12.61 -3.46
CA ARG A 61 0.96 11.37 -3.64
C ARG A 61 1.21 10.70 -2.28
N ILE A 62 1.09 9.38 -2.22
CA ILE A 62 1.45 8.59 -1.05
C ILE A 62 2.67 7.72 -1.38
N VAL A 63 3.69 7.79 -0.54
CA VAL A 63 4.88 6.94 -0.64
C VAL A 63 5.13 6.30 0.72
N ILE A 64 5.16 4.97 0.77
CA ILE A 64 5.58 4.24 1.96
C ILE A 64 6.79 3.37 1.68
N SER A 65 7.68 3.26 2.67
CA SER A 65 8.91 2.47 2.60
C SER A 65 9.25 1.86 3.95
N ASP A 66 9.88 0.68 3.97
CA ASP A 66 10.31 0.00 5.21
C ASP A 66 9.17 -0.13 6.23
N VAL A 67 8.08 -0.77 5.82
CA VAL A 67 6.86 -0.89 6.63
C VAL A 67 6.71 -2.29 7.22
N ASN A 68 6.38 -2.32 8.51
CA ASN A 68 6.23 -3.53 9.32
C ASN A 68 4.94 -3.44 10.17
N SER A 69 3.82 -3.13 9.50
CA SER A 69 2.47 -3.14 10.08
C SER A 69 1.72 -4.37 9.57
N SER A 70 0.95 -5.04 10.43
CA SER A 70 0.17 -6.22 10.01
C SER A 70 -0.81 -5.88 8.90
N ASP A 71 -1.54 -4.78 9.08
CA ASP A 71 -2.59 -4.31 8.18
C ASP A 71 -2.26 -2.91 7.65
N ILE A 72 -2.30 -2.74 6.32
CA ILE A 72 -1.96 -1.49 5.64
C ILE A 72 -3.10 -1.10 4.70
N ASP A 73 -3.76 0.01 4.99
CA ASP A 73 -4.84 0.58 4.17
C ASP A 73 -4.44 1.95 3.61
N ILE A 74 -4.42 2.08 2.29
CA ILE A 74 -3.95 3.29 1.59
C ILE A 74 -4.94 3.72 0.52
N HIS A 75 -5.49 4.92 0.63
CA HIS A 75 -6.47 5.41 -0.33
C HIS A 75 -6.17 6.83 -0.81
N THR A 76 -6.36 7.05 -2.11
CA THR A 76 -6.37 8.41 -2.64
C THR A 76 -7.27 8.62 -3.85
N THR A 77 -7.87 9.79 -4.02
CA THR A 77 -8.70 10.04 -5.21
C THR A 77 -7.86 10.28 -6.46
N ASN A 78 -6.87 11.18 -6.40
CA ASN A 78 -6.10 11.63 -7.57
C ASN A 78 -4.59 11.45 -7.40
N GLY A 79 -4.15 10.81 -6.33
CA GLY A 79 -2.75 10.58 -6.01
C GLY A 79 -2.19 9.28 -6.57
N THR A 80 -0.88 9.26 -6.81
CA THR A 80 -0.14 8.00 -7.01
C THR A 80 0.18 7.37 -5.65
N ILE A 81 0.08 6.04 -5.55
CA ILE A 81 0.47 5.25 -4.39
C ILE A 81 1.73 4.46 -4.74
N VAL A 82 2.75 4.54 -3.89
CA VAL A 82 3.97 3.73 -4.01
C VAL A 82 4.25 3.04 -2.67
N VAL A 83 4.36 1.72 -2.70
CA VAL A 83 4.67 0.88 -1.53
C VAL A 83 5.97 0.12 -1.78
N ASN A 84 6.96 0.31 -0.92
CA ASN A 84 8.25 -0.40 -0.99
C ASN A 84 8.67 -0.93 0.38
N GLY A 85 9.63 -1.86 0.39
CA GLY A 85 10.25 -2.35 1.63
C GLY A 85 9.25 -2.96 2.60
N ILE A 86 8.34 -3.80 2.09
CA ILE A 86 7.38 -4.57 2.88
C ILE A 86 8.17 -5.59 3.71
N LYS A 87 7.95 -5.63 5.02
CA LYS A 87 8.57 -6.62 5.93
C LYS A 87 7.67 -7.85 6.11
N ASP A 88 8.25 -8.94 6.60
CA ASP A 88 7.57 -10.23 6.70
C ASP A 88 6.31 -10.25 7.59
N ASN A 89 6.19 -9.35 8.58
CA ASN A 89 5.00 -9.32 9.45
C ASN A 89 3.75 -8.72 8.76
N VAL A 90 3.89 -8.10 7.59
CA VAL A 90 2.76 -7.53 6.85
C VAL A 90 1.89 -8.66 6.31
N LYS A 91 0.59 -8.65 6.60
CA LYS A 91 -0.37 -9.68 6.18
C LYS A 91 -1.29 -9.17 5.10
N ASP A 92 -1.74 -7.92 5.22
CA ASP A 92 -2.73 -7.35 4.35
C ASP A 92 -2.30 -5.97 3.87
N ILE A 93 -2.37 -5.76 2.56
CA ILE A 93 -2.14 -4.47 1.91
C ILE A 93 -3.35 -4.16 1.03
N ASN A 94 -4.13 -3.16 1.40
CA ASN A 94 -5.25 -2.64 0.65
C ASN A 94 -4.90 -1.26 0.10
N THR A 95 -4.93 -1.12 -1.22
CA THR A 95 -4.62 0.14 -1.88
C THR A 95 -5.68 0.50 -2.91
N SER A 96 -6.10 1.76 -2.95
CA SER A 96 -6.99 2.20 -4.01
C SER A 96 -6.80 3.65 -4.45
N THR A 97 -7.01 3.89 -5.74
CA THR A 97 -7.11 5.25 -6.27
C THR A 97 -7.98 5.44 -7.50
N ASN A 98 -8.70 6.56 -7.62
CA ASN A 98 -9.53 6.79 -8.80
C ASN A 98 -8.70 7.20 -10.02
N ASN A 99 -7.74 8.12 -9.88
CA ASN A 99 -7.05 8.74 -11.02
C ASN A 99 -5.52 8.71 -10.91
N GLY A 100 -4.96 7.77 -10.15
CA GLY A 100 -3.52 7.63 -9.99
C GLY A 100 -3.02 6.22 -10.24
N ASN A 101 -1.70 6.08 -10.34
CA ASN A 101 -1.07 4.77 -10.47
C ASN A 101 -0.82 4.16 -9.08
N ILE A 102 -0.76 2.83 -9.03
CA ILE A 102 -0.34 2.08 -7.85
C ILE A 102 0.91 1.27 -8.23
N SER A 103 1.96 1.36 -7.42
CA SER A 103 3.16 0.52 -7.55
C SER A 103 3.50 -0.09 -6.21
N ILE A 104 3.57 -1.42 -6.15
CA ILE A 104 3.89 -2.17 -4.93
C ILE A 104 5.10 -3.05 -5.23
N SER A 105 6.16 -2.94 -4.42
CA SER A 105 7.38 -3.73 -4.54
C SER A 105 7.42 -4.82 -3.46
N ILE A 106 7.46 -6.08 -3.88
CA ILE A 106 7.46 -7.29 -3.04
C ILE A 106 8.81 -8.04 -3.04
N LYS A 107 9.87 -7.41 -3.54
CA LYS A 107 11.24 -8.00 -3.64
C LYS A 107 11.79 -8.62 -2.35
N ASP A 108 11.41 -8.08 -1.20
CA ASP A 108 11.91 -8.51 0.12
C ASP A 108 10.88 -9.36 0.88
N VAL A 109 9.84 -9.86 0.21
CA VAL A 109 8.79 -10.70 0.81
C VAL A 109 9.13 -12.17 0.60
N PHE A 110 9.36 -12.91 1.68
CA PHE A 110 9.79 -14.32 1.62
C PHE A 110 8.68 -15.34 1.90
N LYS A 111 7.42 -14.91 1.89
CA LYS A 111 6.24 -15.74 2.13
C LYS A 111 5.29 -15.75 0.92
N PRO A 112 4.37 -16.72 0.82
CA PRO A 112 3.44 -16.77 -0.30
C PRO A 112 2.57 -15.51 -0.41
N VAL A 113 2.34 -15.06 -1.64
CA VAL A 113 1.63 -13.82 -1.95
C VAL A 113 0.41 -14.09 -2.83
N LYS A 114 -0.72 -13.47 -2.51
CA LYS A 114 -1.86 -13.31 -3.41
C LYS A 114 -2.02 -11.84 -3.72
N ALA A 115 -2.07 -11.50 -5.00
CA ALA A 115 -2.27 -10.14 -5.46
C ALA A 115 -3.53 -10.04 -6.32
N LYS A 116 -4.55 -9.34 -5.82
CA LYS A 116 -5.77 -9.02 -6.56
C LYS A 116 -5.68 -7.59 -7.07
N VAL A 117 -5.66 -7.45 -8.38
CA VAL A 117 -5.57 -6.17 -9.09
C VAL A 117 -6.87 -5.95 -9.85
N LYS A 118 -7.48 -4.78 -9.65
CA LYS A 118 -8.71 -4.39 -10.35
C LYS A 118 -8.55 -3.02 -10.97
N ASN A 119 -8.92 -2.89 -12.23
CA ASN A 119 -9.04 -1.59 -12.86
C ASN A 119 -10.28 -1.48 -13.75
N HIS A 120 -10.61 -0.26 -14.16
CA HIS A 120 -11.73 -0.03 -15.07
C HIS A 120 -11.35 -0.35 -16.53
N PHE A 121 -10.10 -0.06 -16.92
CA PHE A 121 -9.59 -0.33 -18.25
C PHE A 121 -9.15 -1.79 -18.37
N LYS A 122 -9.71 -2.57 -19.30
CA LYS A 122 -9.50 -4.03 -19.43
C LYS A 122 -8.05 -4.51 -19.73
N ASP A 123 -7.05 -3.68 -19.50
CA ASP A 123 -5.65 -3.91 -19.83
C ASP A 123 -4.82 -4.37 -18.62
N ILE A 124 -5.42 -5.07 -17.65
CA ILE A 124 -4.60 -5.82 -16.69
C ILE A 124 -4.13 -7.08 -17.38
N ASP A 125 -2.82 -7.22 -17.50
CA ASP A 125 -2.18 -8.43 -17.99
C ASP A 125 -1.19 -8.97 -16.95
N THR A 126 -0.52 -10.06 -17.28
CA THR A 126 0.46 -10.68 -16.38
C THR A 126 1.71 -9.82 -16.20
N ASN A 127 2.03 -8.92 -17.13
CA ASN A 127 3.20 -8.03 -17.03
C ASN A 127 3.06 -6.98 -15.93
N ASN A 128 1.84 -6.78 -15.42
CA ASN A 128 1.60 -5.99 -14.21
C ASN A 128 2.10 -6.68 -12.93
N PHE A 129 2.53 -7.93 -13.01
CA PHE A 129 3.00 -8.73 -11.90
C PHE A 129 4.45 -9.17 -12.13
N ALA A 130 5.21 -9.31 -11.06
CA ALA A 130 6.56 -9.87 -11.13
C ALA A 130 6.52 -11.33 -11.57
N ASP A 131 6.87 -11.61 -12.83
CA ASP A 131 6.91 -12.95 -13.43
C ASP A 131 7.72 -13.98 -12.62
N SER A 132 8.70 -13.52 -11.83
CA SER A 132 9.54 -14.39 -11.00
C SER A 132 8.85 -14.89 -9.72
N ILE A 133 7.72 -14.29 -9.34
CA ILE A 133 7.05 -14.55 -8.05
C ILE A 133 5.70 -15.24 -8.28
N PHE A 134 4.95 -14.83 -9.29
CA PHE A 134 3.60 -15.30 -9.55
C PHE A 134 3.59 -16.41 -10.61
N ALA A 135 2.98 -17.54 -10.28
CA ALA A 135 2.90 -18.72 -11.16
C ALA A 135 1.48 -18.97 -11.68
N ASN A 136 0.45 -18.53 -10.95
CA ASN A 136 -0.94 -18.82 -11.28
C ASN A 136 -1.76 -17.52 -11.35
N PHE A 137 -2.54 -17.37 -12.42
CA PHE A 137 -3.36 -16.19 -12.67
C PHE A 137 -4.81 -16.61 -12.92
N VAL A 138 -5.74 -15.90 -12.29
CA VAL A 138 -7.19 -16.11 -12.42
C VAL A 138 -7.84 -14.76 -12.67
N THR A 139 -8.83 -14.71 -13.56
CA THR A 139 -9.66 -13.52 -13.74
C THR A 139 -11.04 -13.77 -13.18
N GLU A 140 -11.46 -12.97 -12.21
CA GLU A 140 -12.75 -13.06 -11.53
C GLU A 140 -13.30 -11.65 -11.24
N ASP A 141 -14.59 -11.41 -11.52
CA ASP A 141 -15.28 -10.14 -11.26
C ASP A 141 -14.58 -8.88 -11.81
N GLY A 142 -13.95 -9.02 -12.98
CA GLY A 142 -13.19 -7.94 -13.63
C GLY A 142 -11.91 -7.55 -12.89
N ALA A 143 -11.41 -8.42 -12.01
CA ALA A 143 -10.11 -8.33 -11.39
C ALA A 143 -9.22 -9.48 -11.86
N MET A 144 -7.92 -9.23 -11.97
CA MET A 144 -6.91 -10.27 -12.09
C MET A 144 -6.37 -10.62 -10.71
N ILE A 145 -6.30 -11.91 -10.41
CA ILE A 145 -5.77 -12.43 -9.16
C ILE A 145 -4.56 -13.29 -9.51
N ALA A 146 -3.40 -12.92 -8.98
CA ALA A 146 -2.16 -13.66 -9.13
C ALA A 146 -1.80 -14.34 -7.80
N TYR A 147 -1.30 -15.57 -7.88
CA TYR A 147 -0.85 -16.35 -6.73
C TYR A 147 0.61 -16.77 -6.93
N SER A 148 1.41 -16.60 -5.89
CA SER A 148 2.75 -17.19 -5.85
C SER A 148 2.67 -18.70 -5.62
N ASP A 149 3.77 -19.39 -5.89
CA ASP A 149 3.90 -20.80 -5.51
C ASP A 149 3.74 -20.97 -4.00
N GLY A 150 3.11 -22.08 -3.60
CA GLY A 150 2.89 -22.42 -2.19
C GLY A 150 1.80 -21.61 -1.49
N TYR A 151 1.07 -20.73 -2.20
CA TYR A 151 -0.04 -19.98 -1.61
C TYR A 151 -1.11 -20.92 -1.06
N ASN A 152 -1.47 -20.70 0.22
CA ASN A 152 -2.53 -21.41 0.91
C ASN A 152 -3.19 -20.46 1.92
N GLU A 153 -4.51 -20.39 1.90
CA GLU A 153 -5.32 -19.51 2.76
C GLU A 153 -5.06 -19.73 4.27
N ASN A 154 -4.58 -20.90 4.68
CA ASN A 154 -4.36 -21.25 6.09
C ASN A 154 -2.92 -21.05 6.61
N ASN A 155 -1.99 -20.64 5.74
CA ASN A 155 -0.59 -20.44 6.10
C ASN A 155 -0.26 -18.96 6.27
N ASP A 156 0.91 -18.64 6.85
CA ASP A 156 1.44 -17.27 6.81
C ASP A 156 1.65 -16.85 5.34
N LYS A 157 1.06 -15.70 5.01
CA LYS A 157 0.92 -15.20 3.64
C LYS A 157 0.81 -13.69 3.63
N LEU A 158 0.94 -13.11 2.45
CA LEU A 158 0.66 -11.70 2.18
C LEU A 158 -0.49 -11.60 1.16
N ASP A 159 -1.59 -10.98 1.54
CA ASP A 159 -2.69 -10.64 0.66
C ASP A 159 -2.58 -9.16 0.25
N ILE A 160 -2.53 -8.93 -1.06
CA ILE A 160 -2.47 -7.60 -1.66
C ILE A 160 -3.74 -7.39 -2.46
N GLN A 161 -4.43 -6.30 -2.19
CA GLN A 161 -5.56 -5.82 -2.97
C GLN A 161 -5.25 -4.42 -3.47
N ALA A 162 -5.23 -4.25 -4.78
CA ALA A 162 -4.94 -2.98 -5.43
C ALA A 162 -6.04 -2.67 -6.44
N SER A 163 -6.61 -1.46 -6.35
CA SER A 163 -7.66 -1.06 -7.28
C SER A 163 -7.50 0.36 -7.80
N THR A 164 -7.73 0.56 -9.09
CA THR A 164 -7.75 1.90 -9.67
C THR A 164 -8.82 2.08 -10.73
N TYR A 165 -9.38 3.28 -10.87
CA TYR A 165 -10.33 3.52 -11.95
C TYR A 165 -9.58 3.86 -13.25
N ASN A 166 -8.82 4.96 -13.28
CA ASN A 166 -8.16 5.48 -14.48
C ASN A 166 -6.63 5.31 -14.50
N GLY A 167 -6.06 4.57 -13.54
CA GLY A 167 -4.63 4.35 -13.45
C GLY A 167 -4.15 2.98 -13.91
N THR A 168 -2.85 2.78 -13.78
CA THR A 168 -2.17 1.48 -13.90
C THR A 168 -1.79 0.95 -12.52
N ILE A 169 -1.69 -0.37 -12.40
CA ILE A 169 -1.25 -1.04 -11.18
C ILE A 169 -0.11 -1.96 -11.55
N ASN A 170 1.00 -1.89 -10.81
CA ASN A 170 2.12 -2.81 -10.96
C ASN A 170 2.54 -3.37 -9.61
N ILE A 171 2.72 -4.70 -9.55
CA ILE A 171 3.18 -5.45 -8.39
C ILE A 171 4.52 -6.09 -8.78
N ASN A 172 5.65 -5.54 -8.33
CA ASN A 172 7.00 -5.85 -8.81
C ASN A 172 7.91 -6.51 -7.77
#